data_AF-A0A0B2X6T6-F1
#
_entry.id   AF-A0A0B2X6T6-F1
#
_cell.length_a   1.000
_cell.length_b   1.000
_cell.length_c   1.000
_cell.angle_alpha   90.00
_cell.angle_beta   90.00
_cell.angle_gamma   90.00
#
_symmetry.space_group_name_H-M   'P 1'
#
loop_
_entity.id
_entity.type
_entity.pdbx_description
1 polymer ?
#
loop_
_entity_poly.entity_id
_entity_poly.type
_entity_poly.pdbx_seq_one_letter_code
_entity_poly.pdbx_strand_id
1 'polypeptide(L)'
;MDYVSLPKIELHAHLTGSVSRLTSHEIWKRKKAAGQTDLQDPQVVMPEGKHDYNLQTFFPLFSSFIYNLLTDEESVRYAVNSVLQDFLADGVVYLELRTTPRSSATMSAEGYIATILAAIEEFEASHPRLHTRLILSIDRRHSRQTAESILDLAIRLRDTQGCGVVGIDLCGDPTARPGGDVAVFTPVFERASSAGLAITLHFAEAEASASRDELRTLLSWDPRRLGHVIWEDEEARKLIAERGLCLELCLSCNVQAGMVHGGFEGHHFGHWKDVKGPKISLAILEWAFGKRMTPAERLRKNQRMLDKAIRELDQTRVKLEKQEKTLIQQIKTSAKNGQMGACKIQAKDLVRTRRYIEKFFSMRSQLQKISLRLQLQRIAMEFERENDIMEQRQEMMDDAVDDAMDVGVEEEGDEVVEQVLEEIGIDFNQSLGETPTAIGNPAIAEGKVAQAVGGGSGGDPVDDDLQARLDSLKK
;
A
#
# COMPACT_ATOMS: atom_id res chain seq x y z
N MET A 1 7.72 3.50 13.97
CA MET A 1 7.15 4.49 13.05
C MET A 1 6.17 3.73 12.19
N ASP A 2 4.89 4.07 12.28
CA ASP A 2 3.97 3.73 11.20
C ASP A 2 4.23 4.70 10.04
N TYR A 3 4.27 4.17 8.83
CA TYR A 3 4.51 4.93 7.61
C TYR A 3 3.21 5.28 6.87
N VAL A 4 2.07 4.68 7.27
CA VAL A 4 0.75 4.98 6.70
C VAL A 4 0.22 6.30 7.29
N SER A 5 0.15 6.43 8.62
CA SER A 5 -0.29 7.65 9.31
C SER A 5 0.61 8.88 9.12
N LEU A 6 1.82 8.73 8.59
CA LEU A 6 2.66 9.87 8.18
C LEU A 6 2.01 10.55 6.95
N PRO A 7 1.64 11.86 7.01
CA PRO A 7 1.08 12.55 5.85
C PRO A 7 2.11 12.63 4.72
N LYS A 8 1.76 12.09 3.55
CA LYS A 8 2.64 12.01 2.37
C LYS A 8 2.22 12.95 1.25
N ILE A 9 3.20 13.36 0.46
CA ILE A 9 3.04 14.15 -0.76
C ILE A 9 3.52 13.27 -1.91
N GLU A 10 2.63 12.99 -2.86
CA GLU A 10 2.95 12.27 -4.10
C GLU A 10 3.02 13.26 -5.26
N LEU A 11 4.11 13.23 -6.03
CA LEU A 11 4.38 14.14 -7.14
C LEU A 11 4.52 13.45 -8.50
N HIS A 12 4.57 12.12 -8.54
CA HIS A 12 4.77 11.34 -9.77
C HIS A 12 3.86 10.08 -9.76
N ALA A 13 2.56 10.32 -9.94
CA ALA A 13 1.56 9.26 -10.11
C ALA A 13 0.91 9.34 -11.50
N HIS A 14 1.30 8.47 -12.42
CA HIS A 14 0.60 8.31 -13.71
C HIS A 14 -0.75 7.63 -13.46
N LEU A 15 -1.88 8.28 -13.76
CA LEU A 15 -3.23 7.72 -13.53
C LEU A 15 -3.36 6.30 -14.08
N THR A 16 -3.02 6.09 -15.35
CA THR A 16 -3.06 4.76 -15.96
C THR A 16 -2.08 3.77 -15.34
N GLY A 17 -0.95 4.26 -14.81
CA GLY A 17 0.07 3.49 -14.08
C GLY A 17 -0.38 3.04 -12.69
N SER A 18 -1.27 3.80 -12.05
CA SER A 18 -1.80 3.54 -10.71
C SER A 18 -3.06 2.65 -10.70
N VAL A 19 -3.78 2.48 -11.82
CA VAL A 19 -4.98 1.63 -11.85
C VAL A 19 -4.62 0.19 -11.49
N SER A 20 -5.15 -0.30 -10.36
CA SER A 20 -4.80 -1.61 -9.85
C SER A 20 -5.25 -2.74 -10.78
N ARG A 21 -4.64 -3.93 -10.63
CA ARG A 21 -5.05 -5.14 -11.36
C ARG A 21 -6.47 -5.59 -11.02
N LEU A 22 -6.94 -5.29 -9.79
CA LEU A 22 -8.32 -5.56 -9.36
C LEU A 22 -9.29 -4.60 -10.04
N THR A 23 -9.02 -3.30 -9.97
CA THR A 23 -9.80 -2.24 -10.64
C THR A 23 -9.91 -2.51 -12.14
N SER A 24 -8.81 -2.92 -12.76
CA SER A 24 -8.76 -3.33 -14.18
C SER A 24 -9.66 -4.53 -14.47
N HIS A 25 -9.63 -5.56 -13.61
CA HIS A 25 -10.50 -6.73 -13.72
C HIS A 25 -11.98 -6.39 -13.52
N GLU A 26 -12.32 -5.49 -12.60
CA GLU A 26 -13.70 -5.08 -12.33
C GLU A 26 -14.29 -4.29 -13.51
N ILE A 27 -13.52 -3.35 -14.09
CA ILE A 27 -13.88 -2.65 -15.33
C ILE A 27 -14.02 -3.65 -16.49
N TRP A 28 -13.05 -4.56 -16.65
CA TRP A 28 -13.11 -5.62 -17.66
C TRP A 28 -14.36 -6.49 -17.50
N LYS A 29 -14.72 -6.88 -16.28
CA LYS A 29 -15.87 -7.74 -15.98
C LYS A 29 -17.19 -7.05 -16.34
N ARG A 30 -17.35 -5.76 -16.04
CA ARG A 30 -18.51 -4.95 -16.49
C ARG A 30 -18.56 -4.90 -18.02
N LYS A 31 -17.45 -4.51 -18.66
CA LYS A 31 -17.35 -4.41 -20.13
C LYS A 31 -17.57 -5.75 -20.84
N LYS A 32 -17.13 -6.87 -20.27
CA LYS A 32 -17.30 -8.20 -20.86
C LYS A 32 -18.75 -8.70 -20.73
N ALA A 33 -19.41 -8.43 -19.60
CA ALA A 33 -20.84 -8.69 -19.45
C ALA A 33 -21.70 -7.83 -20.42
N ALA A 34 -21.28 -6.59 -20.68
CA ALA A 34 -21.94 -5.68 -21.63
C ALA A 34 -21.55 -5.91 -23.11
N GLY A 35 -20.71 -6.90 -23.42
CA GLY A 35 -20.24 -7.16 -24.80
C GLY A 35 -19.32 -6.09 -25.40
N GLN A 36 -18.78 -5.19 -24.58
CA GLN A 36 -17.97 -4.03 -25.00
C GLN A 36 -16.46 -4.31 -25.14
N THR A 37 -16.00 -5.52 -24.86
CA THR A 37 -14.56 -5.84 -24.95
C THR A 37 -14.29 -7.30 -25.27
N ASP A 38 -13.25 -7.57 -26.06
CA ASP A 38 -12.70 -8.91 -26.33
C ASP A 38 -11.30 -9.11 -25.73
N LEU A 39 -10.86 -8.21 -24.86
CA LEU A 39 -9.66 -8.39 -24.05
C LEU A 39 -9.78 -9.64 -23.16
N GLN A 40 -8.64 -10.27 -22.91
CA GLN A 40 -8.50 -11.30 -21.88
C GLN A 40 -8.63 -10.69 -20.47
N ASP A 41 -9.01 -11.50 -19.47
CA ASP A 41 -9.07 -11.07 -18.07
C ASP A 41 -7.70 -10.53 -17.59
N PRO A 42 -7.62 -9.28 -17.09
CA PRO A 42 -6.40 -8.72 -16.52
C PRO A 42 -5.73 -9.57 -15.44
N GLN A 43 -6.47 -10.38 -14.66
CA GLN A 43 -5.90 -11.30 -13.66
C GLN A 43 -5.20 -12.51 -14.31
N VAL A 44 -5.59 -12.91 -15.52
CA VAL A 44 -4.94 -13.99 -16.27
C VAL A 44 -3.67 -13.50 -16.97
N VAL A 45 -3.68 -12.24 -17.45
CA VAL A 45 -2.53 -11.61 -18.11
C VAL A 45 -1.50 -11.09 -17.11
N MET A 46 -1.95 -10.61 -15.94
CA MET A 46 -1.12 -10.10 -14.85
C MET A 46 -1.32 -10.87 -13.52
N PRO A 47 -1.04 -12.18 -13.49
CA PRO A 47 -1.33 -13.03 -12.32
C PRO A 47 -0.57 -12.59 -11.07
N GLU A 48 -1.18 -12.87 -9.91
CA GLU A 48 -0.57 -12.55 -8.61
C GLU A 48 0.81 -13.19 -8.45
N GLY A 49 1.77 -12.42 -7.94
CA GLY A 49 3.16 -12.87 -7.81
C GLY A 49 4.00 -12.73 -9.08
N LYS A 50 3.43 -12.32 -10.23
CA LYS A 50 4.22 -11.89 -11.38
C LYS A 50 4.66 -10.43 -11.21
N HIS A 51 5.98 -10.21 -11.27
CA HIS A 51 6.64 -8.91 -10.98
C HIS A 51 7.75 -8.55 -12.00
N ASP A 52 8.03 -9.40 -13.00
CA ASP A 52 9.09 -9.25 -14.02
C ASP A 52 8.70 -8.30 -15.18
N TYR A 53 8.12 -7.14 -14.85
CA TYR A 53 7.68 -6.14 -15.82
C TYR A 53 8.73 -5.05 -16.03
N ASN A 54 9.70 -5.32 -16.90
CA ASN A 54 10.65 -4.31 -17.39
C ASN A 54 9.97 -3.37 -18.42
N LEU A 55 10.62 -2.26 -18.79
CA LEU A 55 10.07 -1.27 -19.74
C LEU A 55 9.50 -1.89 -21.02
N GLN A 56 10.14 -2.95 -21.56
CA GLN A 56 9.74 -3.61 -22.80
C GLN A 56 8.44 -4.42 -22.67
N THR A 57 8.13 -4.96 -21.49
CA THR A 57 6.86 -5.68 -21.23
C THR A 57 5.81 -4.80 -20.54
N PHE A 58 6.25 -3.74 -19.85
CA PHE A 58 5.44 -2.73 -19.18
C PHE A 58 4.63 -1.90 -20.18
N PHE A 59 5.28 -1.20 -21.13
CA PHE A 59 4.56 -0.31 -22.06
C PHE A 59 3.47 -1.01 -22.90
N PRO A 60 3.70 -2.22 -23.47
CA PRO A 60 2.64 -2.96 -24.16
C PRO A 60 1.43 -3.29 -23.28
N LEU A 61 1.60 -3.52 -21.98
CA LEU A 61 0.48 -3.82 -21.07
C LEU A 61 -0.42 -2.60 -20.85
N PHE A 62 0.16 -1.42 -20.63
CA PHE A 62 -0.62 -0.19 -20.55
C PHE A 62 -1.34 0.11 -21.86
N SER A 63 -0.63 0.04 -22.99
CA SER A 63 -1.19 0.42 -24.29
C SER A 63 -2.18 -0.58 -24.88
N SER A 64 -2.14 -1.86 -24.50
CA SER A 64 -3.07 -2.89 -25.01
C SER A 64 -4.24 -3.22 -24.07
N PHE A 65 -4.07 -3.11 -22.74
CA PHE A 65 -5.15 -3.40 -21.79
C PHE A 65 -5.76 -2.12 -21.20
N ILE A 66 -5.04 -1.40 -20.33
CA ILE A 66 -5.62 -0.28 -19.57
C ILE A 66 -6.13 0.81 -20.51
N TYR A 67 -5.41 1.11 -21.60
CA TYR A 67 -5.83 2.11 -22.58
C TYR A 67 -7.12 1.74 -23.33
N ASN A 68 -7.44 0.45 -23.45
CA ASN A 68 -8.64 -0.09 -24.11
C ASN A 68 -9.79 -0.42 -23.12
N LEU A 69 -9.49 -0.51 -21.82
CA LEU A 69 -10.48 -0.61 -20.75
C LEU A 69 -11.01 0.76 -20.30
N LEU A 70 -10.18 1.80 -20.33
CA LEU A 70 -10.54 3.18 -19.98
C LEU A 70 -10.96 3.96 -21.23
N THR A 71 -12.13 3.63 -21.77
CA THR A 71 -12.62 4.09 -23.08
C THR A 71 -13.87 4.98 -23.02
N ASP A 72 -14.46 5.16 -21.83
CA ASP A 72 -15.66 5.98 -21.60
C ASP A 72 -15.65 6.59 -20.19
N GLU A 73 -16.63 7.44 -19.90
CA GLU A 73 -16.76 8.14 -18.62
C GLU A 73 -16.90 7.19 -17.42
N GLU A 74 -17.72 6.13 -17.51
CA GLU A 74 -17.92 5.19 -16.39
C GLU A 74 -16.60 4.50 -15.99
N SER A 75 -15.87 3.97 -16.98
CA SER A 75 -14.60 3.29 -16.74
C SER A 75 -13.52 4.25 -16.21
N VAL A 76 -13.48 5.48 -16.69
CA VAL A 76 -12.53 6.51 -16.20
C VAL A 76 -12.87 6.98 -14.80
N ARG A 77 -14.13 7.31 -14.49
CA ARG A 77 -14.58 7.68 -13.12
C ARG A 77 -14.25 6.59 -12.11
N TYR A 78 -14.52 5.33 -12.45
CA TYR A 78 -14.22 4.19 -11.57
C TYR A 78 -12.71 4.03 -11.33
N ALA A 79 -11.90 4.21 -12.37
CA ALA A 79 -10.44 4.16 -12.25
C ALA A 79 -9.87 5.31 -11.42
N VAL A 80 -10.35 6.54 -11.60
CA VAL A 80 -9.94 7.70 -10.80
C VAL A 80 -10.28 7.48 -9.33
N ASN A 81 -11.55 7.19 -9.01
CA ASN A 81 -11.99 7.02 -7.62
C ASN A 81 -11.24 5.87 -6.91
N SER A 82 -10.93 4.76 -7.61
CA SER A 82 -10.08 3.70 -7.07
C SER A 82 -8.66 4.20 -6.76
N VAL A 83 -8.03 4.96 -7.67
CA VAL A 83 -6.66 5.46 -7.49
C VAL A 83 -6.58 6.50 -6.37
N LEU A 84 -7.56 7.40 -6.26
CA LEU A 84 -7.63 8.37 -5.16
C LEU A 84 -7.85 7.66 -3.81
N GLN A 85 -8.70 6.63 -3.78
CA GLN A 85 -8.93 5.80 -2.61
C GLN A 85 -7.66 5.03 -2.17
N ASP A 86 -6.91 4.45 -3.11
CA ASP A 86 -5.66 3.74 -2.83
C ASP A 86 -4.58 4.70 -2.28
N PHE A 87 -4.45 5.92 -2.82
CA PHE A 87 -3.52 6.93 -2.29
C PHE A 87 -3.94 7.48 -0.92
N LEU A 88 -5.23 7.77 -0.71
CA LEU A 88 -5.77 8.18 0.60
C LEU A 88 -5.56 7.09 1.66
N ALA A 89 -5.71 5.82 1.29
CA ALA A 89 -5.51 4.67 2.16
C ALA A 89 -4.03 4.44 2.53
N ASP A 90 -3.08 4.80 1.66
CA ASP A 90 -1.65 4.81 2.04
C ASP A 90 -1.29 6.02 2.92
N GLY A 91 -2.16 7.03 3.03
CA GLY A 91 -1.94 8.25 3.81
C GLY A 91 -1.28 9.38 3.03
N VAL A 92 -1.52 9.47 1.72
CA VAL A 92 -1.22 10.66 0.92
C VAL A 92 -2.25 11.75 1.24
N VAL A 93 -1.78 12.98 1.43
CA VAL A 93 -2.61 14.18 1.66
C VAL A 93 -2.53 15.19 0.51
N TYR A 94 -1.51 15.09 -0.35
CA TYR A 94 -1.40 15.86 -1.58
C TYR A 94 -0.89 14.98 -2.73
N LEU A 95 -1.55 15.04 -3.88
CA LEU A 95 -1.30 14.19 -5.05
C LEU A 95 -1.24 15.03 -6.33
N GLU A 96 -0.09 15.08 -7.00
CA GLU A 96 -0.02 15.52 -8.40
C GLU A 96 -0.17 14.29 -9.33
N LEU A 97 -1.43 14.03 -9.68
CA LEU A 97 -1.81 12.99 -10.63
C LEU A 97 -1.51 13.47 -12.04
N ARG A 98 -0.81 12.66 -12.84
CA ARG A 98 -0.48 12.98 -14.23
C ARG A 98 -1.13 12.02 -15.21
N THR A 99 -1.54 12.53 -16.38
CA THR A 99 -2.13 11.70 -17.43
C THR A 99 -1.95 12.31 -18.81
N THR A 100 -1.82 11.46 -19.83
CA THR A 100 -1.89 11.88 -21.24
C THR A 100 -3.36 12.06 -21.64
N PRO A 101 -3.80 13.23 -22.13
CA PRO A 101 -5.14 13.39 -22.68
C PRO A 101 -5.37 12.46 -23.88
N ARG A 102 -6.43 11.64 -23.86
CA ARG A 102 -6.71 10.65 -24.92
C ARG A 102 -8.19 10.66 -25.34
N SER A 103 -8.43 10.56 -26.65
CA SER A 103 -9.77 10.34 -27.21
C SER A 103 -10.03 8.84 -27.41
N SER A 104 -11.31 8.45 -27.37
CA SER A 104 -11.84 7.15 -27.76
C SER A 104 -12.88 7.30 -28.88
N ALA A 105 -13.62 6.24 -29.20
CA ALA A 105 -14.78 6.31 -30.11
C ALA A 105 -16.01 7.03 -29.49
N THR A 106 -16.03 7.21 -28.17
CA THR A 106 -17.18 7.73 -27.40
C THR A 106 -16.85 8.99 -26.58
N MET A 107 -15.58 9.39 -26.48
CA MET A 107 -15.10 10.44 -25.60
C MET A 107 -13.95 11.21 -26.26
N SER A 108 -13.95 12.54 -26.20
CA SER A 108 -12.83 13.37 -26.67
C SER A 108 -11.74 13.49 -25.59
N ALA A 109 -10.52 13.83 -25.97
CA ALA A 109 -9.44 14.12 -25.02
C ALA A 109 -9.78 15.24 -24.02
N GLU A 110 -10.61 16.20 -24.41
CA GLU A 110 -11.12 17.24 -23.51
C GLU A 110 -12.18 16.69 -22.54
N GLY A 111 -13.11 15.86 -23.03
CA GLY A 111 -14.08 15.14 -22.19
C GLY A 111 -13.39 14.22 -21.18
N TYR A 112 -12.37 13.48 -21.61
CA TYR A 112 -11.55 12.62 -20.75
C TYR A 112 -10.92 13.37 -19.57
N ILE A 113 -10.37 14.57 -19.81
CA ILE A 113 -9.82 15.41 -18.74
C ILE A 113 -10.93 16.01 -17.87
N ALA A 114 -12.04 16.48 -18.46
CA ALA A 114 -13.19 16.98 -17.69
C ALA A 114 -13.79 15.93 -16.75
N THR A 115 -13.92 14.67 -17.21
CA THR A 115 -14.33 13.52 -16.38
C THR A 115 -13.39 13.29 -15.20
N ILE A 116 -12.07 13.41 -15.40
CA ILE A 116 -11.07 13.22 -14.34
C ILE A 116 -11.17 14.35 -13.31
N LEU A 117 -11.30 15.61 -13.75
CA LEU A 117 -11.45 16.76 -12.85
C LEU A 117 -12.73 16.66 -12.02
N ALA A 118 -13.88 16.35 -12.63
CA ALA A 118 -15.13 16.16 -11.90
C ALA A 118 -15.06 15.01 -10.88
N ALA A 119 -14.44 13.88 -11.24
CA ALA A 119 -14.24 12.76 -10.32
C ALA A 119 -13.30 13.13 -9.14
N ILE A 120 -12.27 13.95 -9.38
CA ILE A 120 -11.41 14.50 -8.31
C ILE A 120 -12.21 15.42 -7.39
N GLU A 121 -12.99 16.34 -7.93
CA GLU A 121 -13.79 17.31 -7.15
C GLU A 121 -14.81 16.61 -6.24
N GLU A 122 -15.56 15.64 -6.78
CA GLU A 122 -16.49 14.80 -6.01
C GLU A 122 -15.77 13.97 -4.92
N PHE A 123 -14.55 13.51 -5.19
CA PHE A 123 -13.75 12.75 -4.23
C PHE A 123 -13.17 13.64 -3.13
N GLU A 124 -12.63 14.83 -3.44
CA GLU A 124 -12.16 15.79 -2.43
C GLU A 124 -13.31 16.27 -1.53
N ALA A 125 -14.50 16.51 -2.09
CA ALA A 125 -15.69 16.92 -1.35
C ALA A 125 -16.14 15.87 -0.31
N SER A 126 -15.88 14.59 -0.55
CA SER A 126 -16.14 13.49 0.39
C SER A 126 -14.92 13.11 1.25
N HIS A 127 -13.71 13.50 0.86
CA HIS A 127 -12.46 13.14 1.52
C HIS A 127 -11.50 14.34 1.66
N PRO A 128 -11.84 15.37 2.47
CA PRO A 128 -11.09 16.63 2.57
C PRO A 128 -9.68 16.52 3.17
N ARG A 129 -9.17 15.30 3.40
CA ARG A 129 -7.77 15.02 3.79
C ARG A 129 -6.83 14.86 2.60
N LEU A 130 -7.35 14.64 1.39
CA LEU A 130 -6.56 14.50 0.16
C LEU A 130 -6.87 15.67 -0.78
N HIS A 131 -5.82 16.37 -1.23
CA HIS A 131 -5.92 17.34 -2.31
C HIS A 131 -5.20 16.84 -3.56
N THR A 132 -5.88 16.79 -4.69
CA THR A 132 -5.34 16.27 -5.95
C THR A 132 -5.29 17.35 -7.03
N ARG A 133 -4.14 17.52 -7.68
CA ARG A 133 -3.98 18.46 -8.80
C ARG A 133 -3.49 17.72 -10.03
N LEU A 134 -3.91 18.19 -11.21
CA LEU A 134 -3.70 17.46 -12.46
C LEU A 134 -2.52 18.02 -13.25
N ILE A 135 -1.71 17.11 -13.81
CA ILE A 135 -0.66 17.41 -14.79
C ILE A 135 -1.03 16.75 -16.12
N LEU A 136 -0.98 17.52 -17.22
CA LEU A 136 -1.22 16.98 -18.55
C LEU A 136 0.11 16.57 -19.21
N SER A 137 0.31 15.26 -19.38
CA SER A 137 1.53 14.72 -19.97
C SER A 137 1.48 14.71 -21.50
N ILE A 138 2.51 15.26 -22.12
CA ILE A 138 2.83 15.10 -23.53
C ILE A 138 3.61 13.79 -23.67
N ASP A 139 3.09 12.84 -24.45
CA ASP A 139 3.84 11.62 -24.77
C ASP A 139 4.93 11.96 -25.80
N ARG A 140 6.14 11.43 -25.60
CA ARG A 140 7.30 11.58 -26.50
C ARG A 140 6.98 11.25 -27.96
N ARG A 141 5.99 10.39 -28.25
CA ARG A 141 5.55 9.99 -29.61
C ARG A 141 4.60 11.00 -30.28
N HIS A 142 4.10 12.01 -29.56
CA HIS A 142 3.13 12.97 -30.09
C HIS A 142 3.73 13.88 -31.18
N SER A 143 2.88 14.33 -32.11
CA SER A 143 3.25 15.43 -33.00
C SER A 143 3.32 16.75 -32.21
N ARG A 144 4.10 17.73 -32.70
CA ARG A 144 4.10 19.09 -32.12
C ARG A 144 2.69 19.69 -32.06
N GLN A 145 1.86 19.50 -33.08
CA GLN A 145 0.47 19.99 -33.11
C GLN A 145 -0.39 19.36 -32.00
N THR A 146 -0.18 18.06 -31.72
CA THR A 146 -0.83 17.35 -30.61
C THR A 146 -0.38 17.92 -29.26
N ALA A 147 0.92 18.20 -29.10
CA ALA A 147 1.48 18.82 -27.90
C ALA A 147 0.97 20.27 -27.69
N GLU A 148 0.84 21.05 -28.77
CA GLU A 148 0.23 22.40 -28.74
C GLU A 148 -1.24 22.35 -28.30
N SER A 149 -2.03 21.37 -28.79
CA SER A 149 -3.42 21.17 -28.37
C SER A 149 -3.56 20.72 -26.91
N ILE A 150 -2.61 19.91 -26.40
CA ILE A 150 -2.55 19.54 -24.98
C ILE A 150 -2.23 20.76 -24.12
N LEU A 151 -1.34 21.64 -24.58
CA LEU A 151 -1.04 22.90 -23.89
C LEU A 151 -2.22 23.87 -23.90
N ASP A 152 -2.95 24.01 -25.01
CA ASP A 152 -4.16 24.82 -25.08
C ASP A 152 -5.27 24.32 -24.14
N LEU A 153 -5.35 23.01 -23.92
CA LEU A 153 -6.22 22.41 -22.91
C LEU A 153 -5.71 22.69 -21.48
N ALA A 154 -4.41 22.54 -21.22
CA ALA A 154 -3.81 22.81 -19.92
C ALA A 154 -3.96 24.27 -19.49
N ILE A 155 -3.76 25.23 -20.41
CA ILE A 155 -3.92 26.67 -20.12
C ILE A 155 -5.39 27.01 -19.81
N ARG A 156 -6.36 26.43 -20.53
CA ARG A 156 -7.79 26.65 -20.26
C ARG A 156 -8.24 26.09 -18.91
N LEU A 157 -7.69 24.95 -18.50
CA LEU A 157 -8.06 24.23 -17.28
C LEU A 157 -7.19 24.58 -16.05
N ARG A 158 -6.31 25.58 -16.18
CA ARG A 158 -5.56 26.16 -15.04
C ARG A 158 -6.43 27.12 -14.22
N ASP A 159 -7.26 27.92 -14.90
CA ASP A 159 -8.01 29.03 -14.29
C ASP A 159 -9.44 28.63 -13.86
N THR A 160 -9.84 27.38 -14.09
CA THR A 160 -11.08 26.81 -13.53
C THR A 160 -10.97 26.70 -12.01
N GLN A 161 -12.01 27.15 -11.30
CA GLN A 161 -12.09 27.00 -9.84
C GLN A 161 -12.08 25.52 -9.45
N GLY A 162 -11.50 25.20 -8.28
CA GLY A 162 -11.39 23.82 -7.77
C GLY A 162 -10.04 23.14 -8.07
N CYS A 163 -10.09 21.87 -8.47
CA CYS A 163 -8.93 20.97 -8.60
C CYS A 163 -8.17 21.11 -9.94
N GLY A 164 -7.85 22.35 -10.34
CA GLY A 164 -7.33 22.68 -11.68
C GLY A 164 -6.01 22.01 -12.12
N VAL A 165 -5.69 22.17 -13.41
CA VAL A 165 -4.43 21.74 -14.02
C VAL A 165 -3.29 22.68 -13.59
N VAL A 166 -2.26 22.12 -12.95
CA VAL A 166 -1.13 22.89 -12.39
C VAL A 166 0.13 22.88 -13.26
N GLY A 167 0.24 21.96 -14.22
CA GLY A 167 1.44 21.83 -15.02
C GLY A 167 1.36 20.85 -16.19
N ILE A 168 2.49 20.73 -16.89
CA ILE A 168 2.70 19.78 -17.98
C ILE A 168 3.96 18.92 -17.76
N ASP A 169 4.00 17.79 -18.46
CA ASP A 169 5.04 16.77 -18.35
C ASP A 169 5.45 16.22 -19.73
N LEU A 170 6.67 15.70 -19.85
CA LEU A 170 7.13 14.93 -21.01
C LEU A 170 7.40 13.49 -20.56
N CYS A 171 6.61 12.54 -21.04
CA CYS A 171 6.65 11.13 -20.63
C CYS A 171 6.57 10.16 -21.83
N GLY A 172 6.40 8.86 -21.58
CA GLY A 172 6.17 7.85 -22.60
C GLY A 172 7.42 7.04 -22.91
N ASP A 173 7.54 6.52 -24.13
CA ASP A 173 8.68 5.69 -24.53
C ASP A 173 9.97 6.54 -24.58
N PRO A 174 11.00 6.27 -23.74
CA PRO A 174 12.23 7.07 -23.70
C PRO A 174 13.07 6.96 -24.99
N THR A 175 12.80 5.98 -25.85
CA THR A 175 13.43 5.84 -27.18
C THR A 175 12.76 6.69 -28.26
N ALA A 176 11.51 7.14 -28.04
CA ALA A 176 10.74 7.85 -29.05
C ALA A 176 11.18 9.32 -29.21
N ARG A 177 11.47 9.71 -30.45
CA ARG A 177 11.78 11.11 -30.84
C ARG A 177 11.21 11.42 -32.23
N PRO A 178 10.05 12.08 -32.35
CA PRO A 178 9.47 12.51 -33.63
C PRO A 178 10.41 13.47 -34.36
N GLY A 179 10.97 13.04 -35.50
CA GLY A 179 12.01 13.80 -36.22
C GLY A 179 13.42 13.65 -35.64
N GLY A 180 13.64 12.78 -34.66
CA GLY A 180 14.96 12.44 -34.11
C GLY A 180 15.37 13.21 -32.85
N ASP A 181 14.65 14.24 -32.44
CA ASP A 181 14.94 15.05 -31.24
C ASP A 181 13.66 15.38 -30.45
N VAL A 182 13.77 15.55 -29.13
CA VAL A 182 12.72 16.13 -28.26
C VAL A 182 12.65 17.65 -28.37
N ALA A 183 13.68 18.31 -28.91
CA ALA A 183 13.71 19.75 -29.14
C ALA A 183 12.55 20.26 -30.04
N VAL A 184 11.88 19.37 -30.77
CA VAL A 184 10.63 19.64 -31.50
C VAL A 184 9.50 20.20 -30.61
N PHE A 185 9.53 19.90 -29.31
CA PHE A 185 8.56 20.39 -28.32
C PHE A 185 8.98 21.71 -27.64
N THR A 186 10.18 22.26 -27.91
CA THR A 186 10.67 23.48 -27.25
C THR A 186 9.68 24.66 -27.28
N PRO A 187 9.04 25.01 -28.41
CA PRO A 187 8.06 26.11 -28.45
C PRO A 187 6.80 25.86 -27.62
N VAL A 188 6.51 24.60 -27.28
CA VAL A 188 5.39 24.21 -26.41
C VAL A 188 5.76 24.47 -24.96
N PHE A 189 6.93 23.99 -24.50
CA PHE A 189 7.38 24.18 -23.13
C PHE A 189 7.77 25.64 -22.81
N GLU A 190 8.38 26.37 -23.75
CA GLU A 190 8.61 27.82 -23.64
C GLU A 190 7.29 28.59 -23.47
N ARG A 191 6.25 28.23 -24.23
CA ARG A 191 4.91 28.82 -24.11
C ARG A 191 4.22 28.41 -22.81
N ALA A 192 4.43 27.19 -22.31
CA ALA A 192 3.89 26.74 -21.02
C ALA A 192 4.49 27.50 -19.83
N SER A 193 5.82 27.68 -19.83
CA SER A 193 6.53 28.51 -18.85
C SER A 193 6.08 29.97 -18.93
N SER A 194 5.95 30.53 -20.13
CA SER A 194 5.39 31.87 -20.37
C SER A 194 3.94 32.02 -19.92
N ALA A 195 3.18 30.93 -19.89
CA ALA A 195 1.81 30.87 -19.37
C ALA A 195 1.75 30.56 -17.87
N GLY A 196 2.87 30.40 -17.16
CA GLY A 196 2.91 30.11 -15.73
C GLY A 196 2.45 28.71 -15.32
N LEU A 197 2.42 27.74 -16.25
CA LEU A 197 2.24 26.33 -15.91
C LEU A 197 3.55 25.76 -15.35
N ALA A 198 3.46 24.90 -14.33
CA ALA A 198 4.63 24.18 -13.83
C ALA A 198 5.11 23.13 -14.87
N ILE A 199 6.42 22.88 -14.90
CA ILE A 199 7.04 21.91 -15.81
C ILE A 199 7.83 20.89 -14.99
N THR A 200 7.52 19.61 -15.19
CA THR A 200 8.33 18.44 -14.80
C THR A 200 8.66 17.62 -16.04
N LEU A 201 9.78 16.90 -16.08
CA LEU A 201 10.23 16.19 -17.28
C LEU A 201 10.87 14.85 -16.91
N HIS A 202 10.51 13.76 -17.59
CA HIS A 202 11.20 12.47 -17.42
C HIS A 202 12.58 12.52 -18.12
N PHE A 203 13.66 12.23 -17.39
CA PHE A 203 15.03 12.21 -17.92
C PHE A 203 15.81 10.98 -17.45
N ALA A 204 16.66 10.42 -18.34
CA ALA A 204 17.54 9.30 -18.05
C ALA A 204 16.85 8.06 -17.44
N GLU A 205 15.61 7.77 -17.85
CA GLU A 205 14.90 6.52 -17.52
C GLU A 205 15.58 5.27 -18.10
N ALA A 206 16.22 5.45 -19.25
CA ALA A 206 17.02 4.47 -19.97
C ALA A 206 18.23 5.18 -20.60
N GLU A 207 19.27 4.43 -20.99
CA GLU A 207 20.42 4.96 -21.75
C GLU A 207 19.99 5.84 -22.93
N ALA A 208 18.92 5.43 -23.62
CA ALA A 208 18.36 6.11 -24.77
C ALA A 208 17.81 7.54 -24.50
N SER A 209 17.50 7.89 -23.24
CA SER A 209 17.04 9.22 -22.81
C SER A 209 17.99 9.91 -21.81
N ALA A 210 19.23 9.42 -21.71
CA ALA A 210 20.25 9.93 -20.77
C ALA A 210 21.27 10.90 -21.39
N SER A 211 21.10 11.29 -22.67
CA SER A 211 22.11 12.09 -23.37
C SER A 211 22.23 13.51 -22.81
N ARG A 212 23.46 14.04 -22.79
CA ARG A 212 23.74 15.41 -22.30
C ARG A 212 23.09 16.49 -23.16
N ASP A 213 22.83 16.23 -24.43
CA ASP A 213 22.15 17.15 -25.33
C ASP A 213 20.63 17.15 -25.11
N GLU A 214 20.04 16.00 -24.80
CA GLU A 214 18.66 15.98 -24.27
C GLU A 214 18.59 16.73 -22.94
N LEU A 215 19.49 16.49 -21.99
CA LEU A 215 19.49 17.23 -20.72
C LEU A 215 19.59 18.75 -20.93
N ARG A 216 20.42 19.22 -21.87
CA ARG A 216 20.51 20.65 -22.22
C ARG A 216 19.18 21.20 -22.74
N THR A 217 18.50 20.45 -23.61
CA THR A 217 17.18 20.81 -24.15
C THR A 217 16.11 20.78 -23.06
N LEU A 218 16.04 19.76 -22.22
CA LEU A 218 15.10 19.71 -21.10
C LEU A 218 15.35 20.85 -20.09
N LEU A 219 16.62 21.21 -19.84
CA LEU A 219 16.98 22.32 -18.94
C LEU A 219 16.82 23.73 -19.55
N SER A 220 16.66 23.88 -20.87
CA SER A 220 16.33 25.19 -21.47
C SER A 220 14.86 25.57 -21.29
N TRP A 221 14.00 24.61 -20.95
CA TRP A 221 12.57 24.77 -20.70
C TRP A 221 12.22 25.25 -19.27
N ASP A 222 13.24 25.57 -18.45
CA ASP A 222 13.17 25.89 -17.01
C ASP A 222 12.28 24.96 -16.16
N PRO A 223 12.46 23.62 -16.23
CA PRO A 223 11.72 22.67 -15.42
C PRO A 223 11.97 22.92 -13.93
N ARG A 224 10.92 22.76 -13.11
CA ARG A 224 11.04 22.79 -11.65
C ARG A 224 11.52 21.44 -11.10
N ARG A 225 11.21 20.36 -11.80
CA ARG A 225 11.46 18.97 -11.35
C ARG A 225 11.89 18.07 -12.50
N LEU A 226 12.64 17.00 -12.19
CA LEU A 226 12.98 15.92 -13.13
C LEU A 226 12.54 14.57 -12.57
N GLY A 227 11.98 13.73 -13.44
CA GLY A 227 11.61 12.35 -13.13
C GLY A 227 12.76 11.36 -13.34
N HIS A 228 12.80 10.34 -12.48
CA HIS A 228 13.64 9.14 -12.55
C HIS A 228 15.15 9.33 -12.32
N VAL A 229 15.89 10.01 -13.20
CA VAL A 229 17.36 10.17 -13.14
C VAL A 229 18.13 8.89 -12.76
N ILE A 230 18.11 7.90 -13.66
CA ILE A 230 18.71 6.57 -13.44
C ILE A 230 20.05 6.40 -14.16
N TRP A 231 20.12 6.82 -15.42
CA TRP A 231 21.22 6.54 -16.36
C TRP A 231 22.15 7.72 -16.60
N GLU A 232 22.08 8.77 -15.77
CA GLU A 232 22.81 10.01 -16.00
C GLU A 232 24.32 9.89 -15.70
N ASP A 233 25.16 10.64 -16.44
CA ASP A 233 26.61 10.69 -16.23
C ASP A 233 27.02 11.69 -15.13
N GLU A 234 28.33 11.75 -14.83
CA GLU A 234 28.84 12.62 -13.74
C GLU A 234 28.65 14.11 -14.05
N GLU A 235 28.73 14.51 -15.31
CA GLU A 235 28.47 15.89 -15.74
C GLU A 235 26.99 16.24 -15.71
N ALA A 236 26.10 15.30 -16.05
CA ALA A 236 24.67 15.44 -15.88
C ALA A 236 24.30 15.62 -14.40
N ARG A 237 24.89 14.81 -13.49
CA ARG A 237 24.73 15.00 -12.03
C ARG A 237 25.14 16.39 -11.57
N LYS A 238 26.30 16.88 -12.03
CA LYS A 238 26.78 18.25 -11.70
C LYS A 238 25.79 19.32 -12.16
N LEU A 239 25.35 19.28 -13.42
CA LEU A 239 24.39 20.25 -13.98
C LEU A 239 23.03 20.24 -13.25
N ILE A 240 22.53 19.06 -12.89
CA ILE A 240 21.27 18.90 -12.14
C ILE A 240 21.43 19.42 -10.69
N ALA A 241 22.57 19.16 -10.04
CA ALA A 241 22.88 19.65 -8.71
C ALA A 241 23.04 21.18 -8.66
N GLU A 242 23.76 21.76 -9.63
CA GLU A 242 23.93 23.21 -9.82
C GLU A 242 22.60 23.94 -10.03
N ARG A 243 21.65 23.32 -10.75
CA ARG A 243 20.29 23.83 -10.94
C ARG A 243 19.39 23.67 -9.70
N GLY A 244 19.74 22.81 -8.74
CA GLY A 244 18.99 22.64 -7.48
C GLY A 244 17.57 22.08 -7.63
N LEU A 245 17.31 21.30 -8.69
CA LEU A 245 15.96 20.82 -9.05
C LEU A 245 15.38 19.82 -8.02
N CYS A 246 14.06 19.67 -8.01
CA CYS A 246 13.45 18.53 -7.31
C CYS A 246 13.52 17.27 -8.18
N LEU A 247 13.85 16.13 -7.58
CA LEU A 247 13.98 14.83 -8.23
C LEU A 247 12.83 13.93 -7.78
N GLU A 248 12.05 13.43 -8.73
CA GLU A 248 10.91 12.53 -8.50
C GLU A 248 11.42 11.08 -8.65
N LEU A 249 11.71 10.41 -7.53
CA LEU A 249 12.44 9.13 -7.50
C LEU A 249 11.53 7.94 -7.18
N CYS A 250 11.25 7.13 -8.20
CA CYS A 250 10.32 6.00 -8.18
C CYS A 250 10.94 4.69 -7.65
N LEU A 251 11.46 4.68 -6.41
CA LEU A 251 12.30 3.60 -5.82
C LEU A 251 11.86 2.17 -6.21
N SER A 252 10.64 1.80 -5.87
CA SER A 252 10.13 0.43 -6.02
C SER A 252 9.95 0.04 -7.49
N CYS A 253 9.47 0.96 -8.35
CA CYS A 253 9.40 0.72 -9.78
C CYS A 253 10.79 0.50 -10.37
N ASN A 254 11.72 1.42 -10.12
CA ASN A 254 13.06 1.36 -10.71
C ASN A 254 13.77 0.03 -10.37
N VAL A 255 13.56 -0.50 -9.16
CA VAL A 255 14.06 -1.82 -8.72
C VAL A 255 13.27 -2.99 -9.32
N GLN A 256 11.94 -2.97 -9.28
CA GLN A 256 11.10 -4.11 -9.69
C GLN A 256 11.01 -4.26 -11.21
N ALA A 257 11.09 -3.15 -11.96
CA ALA A 257 11.24 -3.13 -13.41
C ALA A 257 12.66 -3.49 -13.90
N GLY A 258 13.63 -3.66 -12.98
CA GLY A 258 15.03 -3.94 -13.32
C GLY A 258 15.76 -2.78 -14.00
N MET A 259 15.31 -1.54 -13.79
CA MET A 259 15.93 -0.33 -14.36
C MET A 259 17.22 0.06 -13.63
N VAL A 260 17.38 -0.33 -12.35
CA VAL A 260 18.65 -0.21 -11.61
C VAL A 260 19.33 -1.55 -11.35
N HIS A 261 20.66 -1.56 -11.38
CA HIS A 261 21.46 -2.69 -10.92
C HIS A 261 21.63 -2.66 -9.39
N GLY A 262 21.84 -3.82 -8.76
CA GLY A 262 22.03 -3.92 -7.30
C GLY A 262 20.77 -3.76 -6.44
N GLY A 263 19.59 -3.63 -7.06
CA GLY A 263 18.32 -3.48 -6.33
C GLY A 263 18.24 -2.18 -5.52
N PHE A 264 17.58 -2.21 -4.36
CA PHE A 264 17.40 -1.01 -3.52
C PHE A 264 18.72 -0.42 -3.02
N GLU A 265 19.76 -1.23 -2.79
CA GLU A 265 21.09 -0.75 -2.35
C GLU A 265 21.86 -0.06 -3.47
N GLY A 266 21.67 -0.50 -4.73
CA GLY A 266 22.26 0.13 -5.92
C GLY A 266 21.42 1.27 -6.52
N HIS A 267 20.32 1.66 -5.88
CA HIS A 267 19.44 2.72 -6.38
C HIS A 267 20.08 4.11 -6.19
N HIS A 268 20.09 4.94 -7.24
CA HIS A 268 20.75 6.27 -7.28
C HIS A 268 20.31 7.23 -6.17
N PHE A 269 19.13 7.04 -5.56
CA PHE A 269 18.70 7.72 -4.32
C PHE A 269 19.78 7.67 -3.22
N GLY A 270 20.49 6.55 -3.09
CA GLY A 270 21.57 6.37 -2.12
C GLY A 270 22.76 7.31 -2.32
N HIS A 271 22.92 7.87 -3.53
CA HIS A 271 23.84 8.97 -3.82
C HIS A 271 23.14 10.32 -3.69
N TRP A 272 22.03 10.52 -4.41
CA TRP A 272 21.35 11.81 -4.53
C TRP A 272 20.91 12.43 -3.19
N LYS A 273 20.56 11.60 -2.19
CA LYS A 273 20.17 12.06 -0.83
C LYS A 273 21.26 12.90 -0.14
N ASP A 274 22.53 12.69 -0.47
CA ASP A 274 23.70 13.33 0.17
C ASP A 274 24.23 14.50 -0.68
N VAL A 275 23.65 14.74 -1.87
CA VAL A 275 24.03 15.84 -2.77
C VAL A 275 23.37 17.15 -2.33
N LYS A 276 24.17 18.21 -2.23
CA LYS A 276 23.66 19.56 -1.92
C LYS A 276 23.06 20.23 -3.15
N GLY A 277 21.94 20.93 -2.95
CA GLY A 277 21.20 21.64 -3.99
C GLY A 277 19.81 21.01 -4.19
N PRO A 278 19.72 19.84 -4.84
CA PRO A 278 18.46 19.18 -5.15
C PRO A 278 17.54 18.93 -3.95
N LYS A 279 16.26 18.72 -4.28
CA LYS A 279 15.26 18.13 -3.39
C LYS A 279 14.87 16.76 -3.92
N ILE A 280 14.33 15.89 -3.08
CA ILE A 280 13.89 14.54 -3.47
C ILE A 280 12.46 14.34 -3.01
N SER A 281 11.61 13.95 -3.94
CA SER A 281 10.32 13.32 -3.68
C SER A 281 10.46 11.82 -3.91
N LEU A 282 9.98 11.00 -2.98
CA LEU A 282 9.91 9.55 -3.18
C LEU A 282 8.51 9.21 -3.71
N ALA A 283 8.43 8.59 -4.88
CA ALA A 283 7.18 8.33 -5.60
C ALA A 283 6.78 6.84 -5.59
N ILE A 284 5.48 6.58 -5.42
CA ILE A 284 4.87 5.26 -5.21
C ILE A 284 4.31 4.71 -6.53
N LEU A 285 5.20 4.35 -7.46
CA LEU A 285 4.81 3.62 -8.67
C LEU A 285 4.83 2.09 -8.45
N GLU A 286 4.16 1.60 -7.40
CA GLU A 286 4.18 0.18 -6.98
C GLU A 286 3.13 -0.70 -7.67
N TRP A 287 2.04 -0.13 -8.17
CA TRP A 287 0.81 -0.88 -8.45
C TRP A 287 0.84 -1.74 -9.74
N ALA A 288 1.68 -1.40 -10.71
CA ALA A 288 2.00 -2.29 -11.84
C ALA A 288 2.52 -3.67 -11.35
N PHE A 289 3.21 -3.69 -10.21
CA PHE A 289 3.78 -4.87 -9.59
C PHE A 289 2.85 -5.55 -8.57
N GLY A 290 1.61 -5.07 -8.44
CA GLY A 290 0.55 -5.71 -7.64
C GLY A 290 0.46 -5.19 -6.20
N LYS A 291 -0.63 -5.59 -5.53
CA LYS A 291 -1.07 -5.05 -4.23
C LYS A 291 0.00 -5.17 -3.15
N ARG A 292 0.17 -4.11 -2.33
CA ARG A 292 0.88 -4.20 -1.04
C ARG A 292 0.23 -5.30 -0.21
N MET A 293 0.98 -6.37 0.05
CA MET A 293 0.53 -7.43 0.97
C MET A 293 0.29 -6.82 2.36
N THR A 294 -0.97 -6.85 2.80
CA THR A 294 -1.39 -6.45 4.16
C THR A 294 -0.58 -7.21 5.22
N PRO A 295 -0.48 -6.70 6.46
CA PRO A 295 0.20 -7.40 7.54
C PRO A 295 -0.29 -8.86 7.69
N ALA A 296 -1.61 -9.07 7.63
CA ALA A 296 -2.23 -10.39 7.69
C ALA A 296 -1.87 -11.31 6.50
N GLU A 297 -1.93 -10.83 5.26
CA GLU A 297 -1.55 -11.62 4.07
C GLU A 297 -0.04 -11.96 4.09
N ARG A 298 0.80 -11.00 4.49
CA ARG A 298 2.25 -11.16 4.64
C ARG A 298 2.58 -12.23 5.68
N LEU A 299 1.89 -12.20 6.83
CA LEU A 299 2.01 -13.22 7.87
C LEU A 299 1.57 -14.60 7.37
N ARG A 300 0.42 -14.69 6.69
CA ARG A 300 -0.11 -15.94 6.09
C ARG A 300 0.86 -16.52 5.03
N LYS A 301 1.52 -15.69 4.23
CA LYS A 301 2.55 -16.13 3.26
C LYS A 301 3.82 -16.60 3.96
N ASN A 302 4.30 -15.88 4.97
CA ASN A 302 5.45 -16.28 5.77
C ASN A 302 5.21 -17.64 6.47
N GLN A 303 4.03 -17.83 7.06
CA GLN A 303 3.64 -19.11 7.67
C GLN A 303 3.63 -20.26 6.63
N ARG A 304 2.99 -20.07 5.47
CA ARG A 304 2.99 -21.06 4.37
C ARG A 304 4.40 -21.41 3.89
N MET A 305 5.32 -20.43 3.81
CA MET A 305 6.72 -20.68 3.41
C MET A 305 7.49 -21.46 4.49
N LEU A 306 7.31 -21.14 5.77
CA LEU A 306 7.92 -21.87 6.89
C LEU A 306 7.40 -23.31 6.97
N ASP A 307 6.10 -23.52 6.84
CA ASP A 307 5.50 -24.86 6.85
C ASP A 307 6.00 -25.72 5.69
N LYS A 308 6.19 -25.12 4.50
CA LYS A 308 6.82 -25.80 3.35
C LYS A 308 8.28 -26.17 3.66
N ALA A 309 9.08 -25.23 4.16
CA ALA A 309 10.48 -25.47 4.50
C ALA A 309 10.64 -26.55 5.59
N ILE A 310 9.80 -26.54 6.63
CA ILE A 310 9.76 -27.57 7.68
C ILE A 310 9.51 -28.96 7.07
N ARG A 311 8.53 -29.09 6.17
CA ARG A 311 8.22 -30.35 5.46
C ARG A 311 9.39 -30.81 4.59
N GLU A 312 10.08 -29.91 3.89
CA GLU A 312 11.24 -30.23 3.06
C GLU A 312 12.46 -30.66 3.90
N LEU A 313 12.69 -30.05 5.07
CA LEU A 313 13.69 -30.49 6.04
C LEU A 313 13.36 -31.88 6.61
N ASP A 314 12.12 -32.14 7.02
CA ASP A 314 11.68 -33.46 7.52
C ASP A 314 11.85 -34.55 6.44
N GLN A 315 11.39 -34.30 5.19
CA GLN A 315 11.59 -35.23 4.08
C GLN A 315 13.06 -35.53 3.81
N THR A 316 13.93 -34.51 3.91
CA THR A 316 15.38 -34.67 3.71
C THR A 316 16.01 -35.46 4.85
N ARG A 317 15.60 -35.21 6.11
CA ARG A 317 16.07 -35.99 7.27
C ARG A 317 15.69 -37.46 7.15
N VAL A 318 14.45 -37.79 6.78
CA VAL A 318 13.98 -39.18 6.58
C VAL A 318 14.75 -39.89 5.45
N LYS A 319 15.13 -39.19 4.37
CA LYS A 319 16.01 -39.75 3.32
C LYS A 319 17.41 -40.08 3.88
N LEU A 320 17.98 -39.20 4.70
CA LEU A 320 19.28 -39.41 5.36
C LEU A 320 19.23 -40.54 6.40
N GLU A 321 18.16 -40.65 7.20
CA GLU A 321 17.94 -41.77 8.13
C GLU A 321 17.85 -43.12 7.40
N LYS A 322 17.23 -43.16 6.21
CA LYS A 322 17.22 -44.37 5.36
C LYS A 322 18.62 -44.69 4.83
N GLN A 323 19.35 -43.67 4.36
CA GLN A 323 20.75 -43.82 3.91
C GLN A 323 21.67 -44.32 5.04
N GLU A 324 21.48 -43.84 6.27
CA GLU A 324 22.22 -44.30 7.45
C GLU A 324 22.05 -45.82 7.66
N LYS A 325 20.80 -46.30 7.62
CA LYS A 325 20.47 -47.73 7.77
C LYS A 325 21.13 -48.57 6.65
N THR A 326 21.13 -48.07 5.41
CA THR A 326 21.82 -48.72 4.28
C THR A 326 23.35 -48.73 4.46
N LEU A 327 23.97 -47.63 4.89
CA LEU A 327 25.41 -47.57 5.17
C LEU A 327 25.81 -48.55 6.28
N ILE A 328 25.02 -48.66 7.34
CA ILE A 328 25.24 -49.64 8.43
C ILE A 328 25.19 -51.09 7.90
N GLN A 329 24.30 -51.40 6.95
CA GLN A 329 24.25 -52.71 6.30
C GLN A 329 25.48 -52.94 5.39
N GLN A 330 25.85 -51.94 4.58
CA GLN A 330 27.02 -52.03 3.68
C GLN A 330 28.33 -52.24 4.45
N ILE A 331 28.56 -51.49 5.54
CA ILE A 331 29.73 -51.65 6.42
C ILE A 331 29.81 -53.07 6.98
N LYS A 332 28.68 -53.63 7.44
CA LYS A 332 28.63 -55.02 7.94
C LYS A 332 28.97 -56.05 6.85
N THR A 333 28.54 -55.83 5.62
CA THR A 333 28.85 -56.72 4.48
C THR A 333 30.31 -56.61 4.05
N SER A 334 30.83 -55.39 3.84
CA SER A 334 32.24 -55.20 3.49
C SER A 334 33.19 -55.69 4.60
N ALA A 335 32.81 -55.59 5.88
CA ALA A 335 33.58 -56.16 6.99
C ALA A 335 33.61 -57.69 6.97
N LYS A 336 32.47 -58.37 6.74
CA LYS A 336 32.42 -59.82 6.54
C LYS A 336 33.27 -60.29 5.36
N ASN A 337 33.35 -59.48 4.31
CA ASN A 337 34.12 -59.77 3.10
C ASN A 337 35.61 -59.34 3.20
N GLY A 338 36.10 -58.92 4.38
CA GLY A 338 37.49 -58.50 4.59
C GLY A 338 37.88 -57.17 3.93
N GLN A 339 36.93 -56.42 3.36
CA GLN A 339 37.15 -55.22 2.55
C GLN A 339 37.42 -53.96 3.40
N MET A 340 38.41 -54.02 4.29
CA MET A 340 38.67 -53.00 5.32
C MET A 340 38.87 -51.58 4.78
N GLY A 341 39.39 -51.44 3.55
CA GLY A 341 39.48 -50.15 2.86
C GLY A 341 38.11 -49.53 2.57
N ALA A 342 37.16 -50.32 2.07
CA ALA A 342 35.79 -49.87 1.83
C ALA A 342 35.07 -49.54 3.14
N CYS A 343 35.22 -50.37 4.17
CA CYS A 343 34.67 -50.10 5.51
C CYS A 343 35.13 -48.75 6.06
N LYS A 344 36.42 -48.41 5.90
CA LYS A 344 37.00 -47.15 6.40
C LYS A 344 36.51 -45.90 5.65
N ILE A 345 36.03 -46.05 4.41
CA ILE A 345 35.37 -44.98 3.64
C ILE A 345 33.90 -44.88 4.07
N GLN A 346 33.14 -45.97 3.97
CA GLN A 346 31.73 -46.04 4.34
C GLN A 346 31.47 -45.56 5.79
N ALA A 347 32.36 -45.86 6.73
CA ALA A 347 32.26 -45.40 8.12
C ALA A 347 32.45 -43.88 8.27
N LYS A 348 33.30 -43.24 7.43
CA LYS A 348 33.40 -41.77 7.41
C LYS A 348 32.12 -41.14 6.86
N ASP A 349 31.53 -41.76 5.85
CA ASP A 349 30.27 -41.26 5.26
C ASP A 349 29.08 -41.49 6.19
N LEU A 350 29.04 -42.59 6.94
CA LEU A 350 28.08 -42.79 8.04
C LEU A 350 28.17 -41.67 9.10
N VAL A 351 29.39 -41.29 9.51
CA VAL A 351 29.61 -40.18 10.46
C VAL A 351 29.19 -38.83 9.86
N ARG A 352 29.39 -38.60 8.55
CA ARG A 352 28.88 -37.41 7.84
C ARG A 352 27.35 -37.38 7.81
N THR A 353 26.71 -38.49 7.43
CA THR A 353 25.25 -38.63 7.38
C THR A 353 24.61 -38.34 8.74
N ARG A 354 25.18 -38.84 9.84
CA ARG A 354 24.70 -38.55 11.21
C ARG A 354 24.74 -37.07 11.55
N ARG A 355 25.87 -36.38 11.33
CA ARG A 355 25.96 -34.92 11.54
C ARG A 355 24.98 -34.13 10.68
N TYR A 356 24.67 -34.61 9.48
CA TYR A 356 23.63 -34.00 8.66
C TYR A 356 22.24 -34.22 9.27
N ILE A 357 21.88 -35.44 9.71
CA ILE A 357 20.60 -35.71 10.40
C ILE A 357 20.42 -34.78 11.61
N GLU A 358 21.44 -34.65 12.45
CA GLU A 358 21.48 -33.74 13.60
C GLU A 358 21.26 -32.28 13.18
N LYS A 359 21.99 -31.81 12.15
CA LYS A 359 21.84 -30.44 11.63
C LYS A 359 20.44 -30.19 11.05
N PHE A 360 19.88 -31.13 10.29
CA PHE A 360 18.51 -31.03 9.75
C PHE A 360 17.46 -30.99 10.86
N PHE A 361 17.63 -31.77 11.93
CA PHE A 361 16.76 -31.72 13.11
C PHE A 361 16.85 -30.37 13.85
N SER A 362 18.06 -29.84 14.05
CA SER A 362 18.30 -28.53 14.67
C SER A 362 17.68 -27.39 13.86
N MET A 363 17.91 -27.35 12.54
CA MET A 363 17.32 -26.35 11.64
C MET A 363 15.79 -26.42 11.65
N ARG A 364 15.19 -27.62 11.70
CA ARG A 364 13.73 -27.77 11.81
C ARG A 364 13.20 -27.18 13.12
N SER A 365 13.85 -27.46 14.26
CA SER A 365 13.47 -26.92 15.56
C SER A 365 13.51 -25.38 15.57
N GLN A 366 14.53 -24.78 14.94
CA GLN A 366 14.62 -23.32 14.77
C GLN A 366 13.46 -22.75 13.94
N LEU A 367 13.12 -23.36 12.80
CA LEU A 367 11.99 -22.92 11.98
C LEU A 367 10.64 -23.11 12.70
N GLN A 368 10.46 -24.20 13.47
CA GLN A 368 9.26 -24.41 14.28
C GLN A 368 9.10 -23.31 15.35
N LYS A 369 10.18 -22.89 16.01
CA LYS A 369 10.16 -21.76 16.96
C LYS A 369 9.78 -20.43 16.29
N ILE A 370 10.23 -20.20 15.06
CA ILE A 370 9.88 -19.00 14.29
C ILE A 370 8.39 -19.03 13.86
N SER A 371 7.90 -20.19 13.39
CA SER A 371 6.48 -20.35 13.01
C SER A 371 5.55 -20.12 14.20
N LEU A 372 5.86 -20.68 15.38
CA LEU A 372 5.09 -20.46 16.60
C LEU A 372 5.06 -18.98 17.03
N ARG A 373 6.19 -18.26 16.92
CA ARG A 373 6.24 -16.82 17.21
C ARG A 373 5.35 -16.02 16.26
N LEU A 374 5.30 -16.38 14.97
CA LEU A 374 4.41 -15.75 14.00
C LEU A 374 2.94 -16.08 14.25
N GLN A 375 2.61 -17.28 14.74
CA GLN A 375 1.24 -17.61 15.18
C GLN A 375 0.80 -16.74 16.36
N LEU A 376 1.67 -16.53 17.35
CA LEU A 376 1.38 -15.64 18.49
C LEU A 376 1.19 -14.18 18.03
N GLN A 377 2.02 -13.68 17.11
CA GLN A 377 1.82 -12.36 16.50
C GLN A 377 0.51 -12.26 15.70
N ARG A 378 0.04 -13.36 15.09
CA ARG A 378 -1.26 -13.38 14.42
C ARG A 378 -2.40 -13.19 15.41
N ILE A 379 -2.38 -13.96 16.50
CA ILE A 379 -3.42 -13.91 17.54
C ILE A 379 -3.45 -12.55 18.21
N ALA A 380 -2.29 -11.93 18.46
CA ALA A 380 -2.21 -10.56 18.96
C ALA A 380 -2.90 -9.55 18.02
N MET A 381 -2.58 -9.54 16.73
CA MET A 381 -3.24 -8.64 15.76
C MET A 381 -4.72 -8.96 15.54
N GLU A 382 -5.15 -10.22 15.67
CA GLU A 382 -6.56 -10.60 15.58
C GLU A 382 -7.35 -10.16 16.84
N PHE A 383 -6.71 -10.17 18.02
CA PHE A 383 -7.27 -9.66 19.28
C PHE A 383 -7.29 -8.13 19.37
N GLU A 384 -6.21 -7.45 18.96
CA GLU A 384 -6.14 -5.98 18.82
C GLU A 384 -7.33 -5.50 17.96
N ARG A 385 -7.49 -6.07 16.76
CA ARG A 385 -8.58 -5.73 15.83
C ARG A 385 -9.98 -6.12 16.32
N GLU A 386 -10.11 -7.03 17.29
CA GLU A 386 -11.40 -7.31 17.92
C GLU A 386 -11.70 -6.30 19.04
N ASN A 387 -10.69 -5.86 19.80
CA ASN A 387 -10.84 -4.76 20.77
C ASN A 387 -11.21 -3.45 20.06
N ASP A 388 -10.51 -3.07 18.99
CA ASP A 388 -10.82 -1.87 18.19
C ASP A 388 -12.31 -1.85 17.74
N ILE A 389 -12.85 -3.02 17.40
CA ILE A 389 -14.25 -3.19 16.96
C ILE A 389 -15.22 -3.18 18.14
N MET A 390 -14.83 -3.64 19.33
CA MET A 390 -15.66 -3.53 20.52
C MET A 390 -15.69 -2.09 21.06
N GLU A 391 -14.57 -1.36 20.96
CA GLU A 391 -14.49 0.07 21.30
C GLU A 391 -15.39 0.90 20.38
N GLN A 392 -15.26 0.75 19.05
CA GLN A 392 -16.18 1.38 18.07
C GLN A 392 -17.66 0.99 18.24
N ARG A 393 -17.93 -0.22 18.75
CA ARG A 393 -19.31 -0.66 19.07
C ARG A 393 -19.83 -0.07 20.37
N GLN A 394 -18.95 0.23 21.33
CA GLN A 394 -19.32 0.94 22.54
C GLN A 394 -19.61 2.40 22.19
N GLU A 395 -18.74 3.07 21.41
CA GLU A 395 -18.97 4.43 20.89
C GLU A 395 -20.33 4.53 20.19
N MET A 396 -20.60 3.69 19.17
CA MET A 396 -21.90 3.68 18.47
C MET A 396 -23.11 3.26 19.34
N MET A 397 -22.89 2.66 20.51
CA MET A 397 -23.95 2.26 21.43
C MET A 397 -24.20 3.33 22.50
N ASP A 398 -23.17 4.06 22.90
CA ASP A 398 -23.26 5.22 23.77
C ASP A 398 -23.89 6.40 22.99
N ASP A 399 -23.44 6.66 21.75
CA ASP A 399 -24.08 7.60 20.81
C ASP A 399 -25.59 7.31 20.66
N ALA A 400 -25.95 6.03 20.48
CA ALA A 400 -27.34 5.59 20.31
C ALA A 400 -28.15 5.56 21.62
N VAL A 401 -27.51 5.72 22.78
CA VAL A 401 -28.17 5.95 24.07
C VAL A 401 -28.39 7.45 24.27
N ASP A 402 -27.40 8.30 23.98
CA ASP A 402 -27.55 9.76 24.04
C ASP A 402 -28.64 10.24 23.04
N ASP A 403 -28.62 9.78 21.79
CA ASP A 403 -29.68 10.02 20.78
C ASP A 403 -31.07 9.54 21.25
N ALA A 404 -31.13 8.57 22.17
CA ALA A 404 -32.38 8.04 22.74
C ALA A 404 -32.80 8.73 24.05
N MET A 405 -31.90 9.46 24.71
CA MET A 405 -32.20 10.26 25.91
C MET A 405 -32.49 11.73 25.58
N ASP A 406 -32.02 12.26 24.44
CA ASP A 406 -32.38 13.60 23.95
C ASP A 406 -33.81 13.67 23.36
N VAL A 407 -34.46 12.52 23.11
CA VAL A 407 -35.89 12.47 22.75
C VAL A 407 -36.75 12.61 24.02
N GLY A 408 -36.85 13.85 24.50
CA GLY A 408 -37.31 14.25 25.84
C GLY A 408 -38.46 13.46 26.48
N VAL A 409 -38.23 13.05 27.73
CA VAL A 409 -39.21 12.40 28.63
C VAL A 409 -39.27 13.14 29.98
N GLU A 410 -39.42 14.47 29.97
CA GLU A 410 -39.51 15.30 31.19
C GLU A 410 -40.80 16.16 31.34
N GLU A 411 -41.71 16.24 30.35
CA GLU A 411 -42.90 17.13 30.45
C GLU A 411 -44.30 16.47 30.30
N GLU A 412 -44.45 15.18 29.98
CA GLU A 412 -45.77 14.50 29.90
C GLU A 412 -46.09 13.53 31.07
N GLY A 413 -45.30 13.55 32.15
CA GLY A 413 -45.49 12.66 33.31
C GLY A 413 -46.63 13.07 34.25
N ASP A 414 -46.64 14.34 34.66
CA ASP A 414 -47.39 14.76 35.86
C ASP A 414 -48.90 14.93 35.62
N GLU A 415 -49.33 15.49 34.47
CA GLU A 415 -50.77 15.63 34.16
C GLU A 415 -51.48 14.26 34.11
N VAL A 416 -50.81 13.23 33.59
CA VAL A 416 -51.36 11.86 33.52
C VAL A 416 -51.48 11.24 34.92
N VAL A 417 -50.52 11.52 35.81
CA VAL A 417 -50.57 11.05 37.21
C VAL A 417 -51.70 11.75 37.97
N GLU A 418 -51.85 13.07 37.84
CA GLU A 418 -52.90 13.83 38.53
C GLU A 418 -54.30 13.38 38.08
N GLN A 419 -54.49 13.15 36.78
CA GLN A 419 -55.76 12.66 36.21
C GLN A 419 -56.13 11.24 36.70
N VAL A 420 -55.16 10.34 36.84
CA VAL A 420 -55.36 8.98 37.39
C VAL A 420 -55.63 9.00 38.90
N LEU A 421 -55.03 9.94 39.64
CA LEU A 421 -55.28 10.10 41.08
C LEU A 421 -56.70 10.63 41.37
N GLU A 422 -57.21 11.53 40.53
CA GLU A 422 -58.59 12.02 40.65
C GLU A 422 -59.63 10.91 40.32
N GLU A 423 -59.37 10.06 39.31
CA GLU A 423 -60.24 8.92 38.96
C GLU A 423 -60.30 7.84 40.06
N ILE A 424 -59.26 7.71 40.89
CA ILE A 424 -59.19 6.73 42.00
C ILE A 424 -59.78 7.30 43.31
N GLY A 425 -60.01 8.62 43.41
CA GLY A 425 -60.85 9.23 44.45
C GLY A 425 -60.25 9.28 45.86
N ILE A 426 -58.95 9.56 45.99
CA ILE A 426 -58.25 9.64 47.29
C ILE A 426 -58.09 11.09 47.75
N ASP A 427 -58.99 11.54 48.65
CA ASP A 427 -58.93 12.88 49.27
C ASP A 427 -57.89 12.91 50.41
N PHE A 428 -56.78 13.64 50.21
CA PHE A 428 -55.62 13.63 51.10
C PHE A 428 -55.76 14.58 52.32
N ASN A 429 -56.92 14.57 52.98
CA ASN A 429 -57.26 15.54 54.04
C ASN A 429 -57.76 14.90 55.35
N GLN A 430 -57.06 13.87 55.85
CA GLN A 430 -57.15 13.43 57.24
C GLN A 430 -55.76 13.17 57.84
N SER A 431 -55.65 13.22 59.18
CA SER A 431 -54.40 13.55 59.88
C SER A 431 -54.00 12.55 60.97
N LEU A 432 -52.74 12.71 61.44
CA LEU A 432 -52.06 12.05 62.57
C LEU A 432 -51.44 10.66 62.27
N GLY A 433 -50.22 10.35 62.74
CA GLY A 433 -49.33 11.18 63.57
C GLY A 433 -47.91 10.63 63.82
N GLU A 434 -47.20 11.33 64.72
CA GLU A 434 -45.79 11.24 65.16
C GLU A 434 -45.34 9.88 65.77
N THR A 435 -44.06 9.42 65.78
CA THR A 435 -42.87 9.51 64.88
C THR A 435 -42.01 8.21 65.14
N PRO A 436 -40.71 8.12 65.61
CA PRO A 436 -39.50 8.97 65.61
C PRO A 436 -38.17 8.32 65.09
N THR A 437 -37.33 9.13 64.42
CA THR A 437 -35.83 9.14 64.37
C THR A 437 -34.95 7.87 64.31
N ALA A 438 -34.16 7.74 63.22
CA ALA A 438 -32.69 7.45 63.11
C ALA A 438 -32.40 6.78 61.73
N ILE A 439 -31.26 6.93 61.03
CA ILE A 439 -29.89 7.43 61.31
C ILE A 439 -29.46 8.41 60.18
N GLY A 440 -28.56 9.37 60.45
CA GLY A 440 -28.07 10.34 59.46
C GLY A 440 -26.78 9.94 58.69
N ASN A 441 -26.60 10.54 57.50
CA ASN A 441 -25.44 10.38 56.59
C ASN A 441 -24.31 11.41 56.90
N PRO A 442 -23.06 11.23 56.43
CA PRO A 442 -22.61 12.03 55.28
C PRO A 442 -21.52 11.39 54.34
N ALA A 443 -21.19 12.10 53.24
CA ALA A 443 -20.13 11.80 52.25
C ALA A 443 -18.68 12.03 52.82
N ILE A 444 -17.53 11.92 52.12
CA ILE A 444 -17.09 12.14 50.72
C ILE A 444 -15.81 11.24 50.45
N ALA A 445 -15.03 11.20 49.35
CA ALA A 445 -14.73 12.11 48.22
C ALA A 445 -14.25 11.34 46.94
N GLU A 446 -13.85 12.06 45.87
CA GLU A 446 -13.30 11.54 44.59
C GLU A 446 -11.77 11.26 44.62
N GLY A 447 -11.23 10.54 43.61
CA GLY A 447 -9.90 10.91 43.06
C GLY A 447 -8.94 9.83 42.55
N LYS A 448 -8.82 9.73 41.20
CA LYS A 448 -7.63 9.35 40.40
C LYS A 448 -7.09 7.91 40.42
N VAL A 449 -6.79 7.41 39.21
CA VAL A 449 -5.88 6.28 38.93
C VAL A 449 -4.68 6.81 38.11
N ALA A 450 -3.46 6.34 38.39
CA ALA A 450 -2.27 6.70 37.61
C ALA A 450 -1.23 5.57 37.56
N GLN A 451 -0.77 5.29 36.33
CA GLN A 451 0.38 4.51 35.81
C GLN A 451 1.35 3.73 36.73
N ALA A 452 1.88 2.65 36.16
CA ALA A 452 2.85 1.74 36.77
C ALA A 452 4.31 2.22 36.71
N VAL A 453 5.09 1.81 37.72
CA VAL A 453 6.56 1.73 37.71
C VAL A 453 6.93 0.34 38.21
N GLY A 454 7.86 -0.35 37.55
CA GLY A 454 8.13 -1.78 37.80
C GLY A 454 9.52 -2.11 38.31
N GLY A 455 9.74 -3.38 38.65
CA GLY A 455 11.07 -3.99 38.80
C GLY A 455 11.24 -4.88 40.04
N GLY A 456 11.62 -6.14 39.83
CA GLY A 456 12.29 -6.96 40.86
C GLY A 456 11.66 -8.33 41.18
N SER A 457 12.34 -9.39 40.71
CA SER A 457 12.49 -10.71 41.35
C SER A 457 11.29 -11.46 41.96
N GLY A 458 11.04 -12.68 41.44
CA GLY A 458 11.02 -13.87 42.32
C GLY A 458 9.79 -14.77 42.33
N GLY A 459 9.78 -15.80 41.47
CA GLY A 459 9.05 -17.07 41.69
C GLY A 459 7.56 -17.09 41.34
N ASP A 460 7.15 -18.11 40.60
CA ASP A 460 5.74 -18.42 40.35
C ASP A 460 5.09 -19.16 41.53
N PRO A 461 3.85 -18.78 41.89
CA PRO A 461 2.90 -19.71 42.52
C PRO A 461 1.49 -19.63 41.88
N VAL A 462 1.39 -19.26 40.59
CA VAL A 462 0.10 -18.99 39.92
C VAL A 462 -0.52 -20.23 39.26
N ASP A 463 0.27 -21.25 38.92
CA ASP A 463 -0.24 -22.49 38.27
C ASP A 463 -1.16 -23.31 39.19
N ASP A 464 -0.94 -23.31 40.52
CA ASP A 464 -1.70 -24.15 41.45
C ASP A 464 -3.19 -23.73 41.58
N ASP A 465 -3.50 -22.41 41.60
CA ASP A 465 -4.89 -21.93 41.68
C ASP A 465 -5.65 -22.14 40.35
N LEU A 466 -4.96 -22.06 39.22
CA LEU A 466 -5.53 -22.37 37.90
C LEU A 466 -5.82 -23.87 37.76
N GLN A 467 -4.92 -24.74 38.22
CA GLN A 467 -5.15 -26.19 38.19
C GLN A 467 -6.29 -26.60 39.14
N ALA A 468 -6.38 -26.00 40.34
CA ALA A 468 -7.48 -26.24 41.28
C ALA A 468 -8.86 -25.84 40.71
N ARG A 469 -8.93 -24.77 39.91
CA ARG A 469 -10.16 -24.35 39.21
C ARG A 469 -10.52 -25.24 38.01
N LEU A 470 -9.54 -25.87 37.37
CA LEU A 470 -9.76 -26.76 36.22
C LEU A 470 -10.38 -28.11 36.61
N ASP A 471 -10.06 -28.63 37.79
CA ASP A 471 -10.58 -29.93 38.26
C ASP A 471 -11.97 -29.83 38.92
N SER A 472 -12.43 -28.63 39.30
CA SER A 472 -13.80 -28.43 39.80
C SER A 472 -14.87 -28.45 38.70
N LEU A 473 -14.47 -28.30 37.43
CA LEU A 473 -15.35 -28.26 36.24
C LEU A 473 -15.54 -29.62 35.54
N LYS A 474 -15.25 -30.74 36.23
CA LYS A 474 -15.35 -32.11 35.67
C LYS A 474 -16.22 -33.07 36.51
N LYS A 475 -17.45 -32.65 36.81
CA LYS A 475 -18.53 -33.51 37.32
C LYS A 475 -19.83 -33.24 36.58
#